data_AF-A0A934E0K7-F1
#
_entry.id   AF-A0A934E0K7-F1
#
_cell.length_a   1.000
_cell.length_b   1.000
_cell.length_c   1.000
_cell.angle_alpha   90.00
_cell.angle_beta   90.00
_cell.angle_gamma   90.00
#
_symmetry.space_group_name_H-M   'P 1'
#
loop_
_entity.id
_entity.type
_entity.pdbx_description
1 polymer ?
#
loop_
_entity_poly.entity_id
_entity_poly.type
_entity_poly.pdbx_seq_one_letter_code
_entity_poly.pdbx_strand_id
1 'polypeptide(L)'
;MNQELRLPERGPQCPPAVVLEYLAAGEAIDPAQSAHVGGCSQCSAYVQALSEACSEFQRAHPDELVLRKLARRREATPTRRSWLGGLLAGFAATAALVLAVVLVLPNQGVRHKGGTEFGVYVQRQGESAPAPLASGARVYAGDVLRFHVRA
;
A
#
# COMPACT_ATOMS: atom_id res chain seq x y z
N MET A 1 14.16 -21.50 9.53
CA MET A 1 12.93 -22.01 8.87
C MET A 1 11.82 -21.06 9.30
N ASN A 2 11.24 -20.28 8.38
CA ASN A 2 10.10 -19.41 8.72
C ASN A 2 8.85 -20.27 8.79
N GLN A 3 8.50 -20.75 9.98
CA GLN A 3 7.22 -21.40 10.20
C GLN A 3 6.16 -20.31 10.20
N GLU A 4 5.33 -20.25 9.16
CA GLU A 4 4.19 -19.34 9.14
C GLU A 4 3.28 -19.65 10.33
N LEU A 5 3.25 -18.77 11.32
CA LEU A 5 2.30 -18.83 12.43
C LEU A 5 0.90 -18.61 11.87
N ARG A 6 0.18 -19.71 11.65
CA ARG A 6 -1.22 -19.68 11.20
C ARG A 6 -2.14 -19.68 12.40
N LEU A 7 -3.18 -18.87 12.31
CA LEU A 7 -4.25 -18.81 13.28
C LEU A 7 -4.94 -20.18 13.36
N PRO A 8 -5.11 -20.78 14.55
CA PRO A 8 -5.79 -22.06 14.69
C PRO A 8 -7.30 -21.92 14.44
N GLU A 9 -7.96 -23.04 14.14
CA GLU A 9 -9.42 -23.11 14.14
C GLU A 9 -9.95 -22.83 15.55
N ARG A 10 -10.89 -21.88 15.65
CA ARG A 10 -11.39 -21.34 16.92
C ARG A 10 -12.89 -21.10 16.85
N GLY A 11 -13.54 -21.17 18.00
CA GLY A 11 -14.99 -20.95 18.12
C GLY A 11 -15.41 -19.49 17.98
N PRO A 12 -16.71 -19.21 17.82
CA PRO A 12 -17.25 -17.85 17.65
C PRO A 12 -17.09 -16.97 18.91
N GLN A 13 -16.81 -17.58 20.06
CA GLN A 13 -16.56 -16.89 21.32
C GLN A 13 -15.08 -16.53 21.54
N CYS A 14 -14.18 -16.97 20.64
CA CYS A 14 -12.76 -16.67 20.75
C CYS A 14 -12.46 -15.23 20.31
N PRO A 15 -11.49 -14.56 20.95
CA PRO A 15 -11.08 -13.23 20.56
C PRO A 15 -10.60 -13.15 19.10
N PRO A 16 -10.81 -12.00 18.43
CA PRO A 16 -10.20 -11.71 17.13
C PRO A 16 -8.68 -11.94 17.16
N ALA A 17 -8.10 -12.31 16.02
CA ALA A 17 -6.65 -12.60 15.93
C ALA A 17 -5.78 -11.44 16.45
N VAL A 18 -6.15 -10.21 16.08
CA VAL A 18 -5.45 -8.98 16.49
C VAL A 18 -5.38 -8.82 18.02
N VAL A 19 -6.40 -9.28 18.77
CA VAL A 19 -6.37 -9.23 20.24
C VAL A 19 -5.33 -10.17 20.82
N LEU A 20 -5.13 -11.33 20.18
CA LEU A 20 -4.09 -12.27 20.61
C LEU A 20 -2.69 -11.74 20.30
N GLU A 21 -2.53 -11.02 19.18
CA GLU A 21 -1.28 -10.36 18.83
C GLU A 21 -0.93 -9.25 19.83
N TYR A 22 -1.91 -8.42 20.23
CA TYR A 22 -1.72 -7.42 21.29
C TYR A 22 -1.30 -8.07 22.61
N LEU A 23 -1.96 -9.17 23.00
CA LEU A 23 -1.61 -9.87 24.24
C LEU A 23 -0.20 -10.50 24.17
N ALA A 24 0.19 -11.05 23.02
CA ALA A 24 1.55 -11.56 22.79
C ALA A 24 2.61 -10.46 22.79
N ALA A 25 2.26 -9.25 22.33
CA ALA A 25 3.11 -8.07 22.38
C ALA A 25 3.21 -7.44 23.79
N GLY A 26 2.43 -7.93 24.76
CA GLY A 26 2.38 -7.38 26.12
C GLY A 26 1.55 -6.09 26.24
N GLU A 27 0.70 -5.81 25.26
CA GLU A 27 -0.21 -4.67 25.30
C GLU A 27 -1.41 -4.91 26.22
N ALA A 28 -1.96 -3.83 26.77
CA ALA A 28 -3.14 -3.90 27.61
C ALA A 28 -4.39 -4.19 26.77
N ILE A 29 -5.11 -5.26 27.12
CA ILE A 29 -6.40 -5.62 26.52
C ILE A 29 -7.50 -5.72 27.58
N ASP A 30 -8.74 -5.91 27.14
CA ASP A 30 -9.89 -6.16 28.02
C ASP A 30 -9.63 -7.36 28.96
N PRO A 31 -9.79 -7.22 30.29
CA PRO A 31 -9.66 -8.31 31.25
C PRO A 31 -10.50 -9.55 30.91
N ALA A 32 -11.68 -9.38 30.32
CA ALA A 32 -12.54 -10.51 29.92
C ALA A 32 -11.88 -11.34 28.80
N GLN A 33 -11.19 -10.69 27.87
CA GLN A 33 -10.46 -11.36 26.79
C GLN A 33 -9.21 -12.05 27.32
N SER A 34 -8.49 -11.41 28.24
CA SER A 34 -7.34 -12.03 28.92
C SER A 34 -7.76 -13.29 29.70
N ALA A 35 -8.88 -13.23 30.42
CA ALA A 35 -9.44 -14.39 31.11
C ALA A 35 -9.84 -15.52 30.13
N HIS A 36 -10.44 -15.18 28.98
CA HIS A 36 -10.73 -16.16 27.93
C HIS A 36 -9.47 -16.84 27.42
N VAL A 37 -8.42 -16.08 27.11
CA VAL A 37 -7.15 -16.65 26.63
C VAL A 37 -6.56 -17.60 27.67
N GLY A 38 -6.65 -17.27 28.95
CA GLY A 38 -6.23 -18.16 30.05
C GLY A 38 -7.04 -19.47 30.14
N GLY A 39 -8.31 -19.46 29.75
CA GLY A 39 -9.21 -20.63 29.78
C GLY A 39 -9.27 -21.43 28.47
N CYS A 40 -8.85 -20.86 27.34
CA CYS A 40 -8.96 -21.48 26.02
C CYS A 40 -7.59 -22.00 25.54
N SER A 41 -7.44 -23.33 25.47
CA SER A 41 -6.18 -23.99 25.08
C SER A 41 -5.67 -23.60 23.68
N GLN A 42 -6.59 -23.34 22.74
CA GLN A 42 -6.23 -22.93 21.38
C GLN A 42 -5.68 -21.50 21.35
N CYS A 43 -6.31 -20.58 22.10
CA CYS A 43 -5.86 -19.19 22.15
C CYS A 43 -4.55 -19.05 22.94
N SER A 44 -4.41 -19.77 24.06
CA SER A 44 -3.17 -19.74 24.85
C SER A 44 -1.98 -20.30 24.09
N ALA A 45 -2.15 -21.44 23.39
CA ALA A 45 -1.10 -22.02 22.57
C ALA A 45 -0.67 -21.09 21.43
N TYR A 46 -1.61 -20.39 20.79
CA TYR A 46 -1.28 -19.44 19.73
C TYR A 46 -0.52 -18.21 20.26
N VAL A 47 -0.96 -17.64 21.38
CA VAL A 47 -0.25 -16.53 22.03
C VAL A 47 1.17 -16.94 22.43
N GLN A 48 1.32 -18.14 23.02
CA GLN A 48 2.63 -18.65 23.39
C GLN A 48 3.55 -18.78 22.17
N ALA A 49 3.04 -19.33 21.06
CA ALA A 49 3.81 -19.48 19.84
C ALA A 49 4.22 -18.12 19.22
N LEU A 50 3.35 -17.10 19.30
CA LEU A 50 3.70 -15.72 18.91
C LEU A 50 4.81 -15.14 19.80
N SER A 51 4.72 -15.32 21.11
CA SER A 51 5.73 -14.85 22.06
C SER A 51 7.09 -15.53 21.85
N GLU A 52 7.09 -16.84 21.59
CA GLU A 52 8.29 -17.60 21.25
C GLU A 52 8.93 -17.09 19.97
N ALA A 53 8.17 -16.89 18.90
CA ALA A 53 8.66 -16.33 17.64
C ALA A 53 9.22 -14.91 17.80
N CYS A 54 8.56 -14.07 18.62
CA CYS A 54 9.07 -12.74 18.95
C CYS A 54 10.43 -12.83 19.67
N SER A 55 10.56 -13.75 20.64
CA SER A 55 11.81 -13.98 21.37
C SER A 55 12.93 -14.50 20.46
N GLU A 56 12.61 -15.35 19.49
CA GLU A 56 13.55 -15.86 18.49
C GLU A 56 14.01 -14.75 17.57
N PHE A 57 13.08 -13.92 17.10
CA PHE A 57 13.39 -12.77 16.26
C PHE A 57 14.30 -11.78 16.97
N GLN A 58 14.01 -11.44 18.22
CA GLN A 58 14.85 -10.55 19.04
C GLN A 58 16.26 -11.12 19.26
N ARG A 59 16.37 -12.44 19.51
CA ARG A 59 17.68 -13.11 19.62
C ARG A 59 18.46 -13.10 18.32
N ALA A 60 17.79 -13.29 17.18
CA ALA A 60 18.42 -13.27 15.86
C ALA A 60 18.80 -11.85 15.39
N HIS A 61 18.09 -10.83 15.88
CA HIS A 61 18.23 -9.44 15.48
C HIS A 61 18.46 -8.52 16.70
N PRO A 62 19.63 -8.59 17.35
CA PRO A 62 19.91 -7.77 18.52
C PRO A 62 19.86 -6.28 18.18
N ASP A 63 19.24 -5.50 19.05
CA ASP A 63 19.02 -4.05 18.91
C ASP A 63 20.30 -3.27 18.63
N GLU A 64 21.43 -3.77 19.12
CA GLU A 64 22.76 -3.23 18.87
C GLU A 64 23.08 -3.10 17.38
N LEU A 65 22.60 -4.02 16.53
CA LEU A 65 22.81 -3.96 15.08
C LEU A 65 22.02 -2.81 14.45
N VAL A 66 20.83 -2.51 14.98
CA VAL A 66 20.02 -1.38 14.54
C VAL A 66 20.69 -0.07 14.97
N LEU A 67 21.11 0.02 16.23
CA LEU A 67 21.79 1.19 16.78
C LEU A 67 23.11 1.47 16.04
N ARG A 68 23.91 0.43 15.74
CA ARG A 68 25.13 0.57 14.93
C ARG A 68 24.84 1.05 13.52
N LYS A 69 23.77 0.58 12.87
CA LYS A 69 23.35 1.08 11.55
C LYS A 69 22.93 2.56 11.61
N LEU A 70 22.22 2.98 12.65
CA LEU A 70 21.83 4.37 12.85
C LEU A 70 23.04 5.28 13.13
N ALA A 71 23.96 4.85 13.98
CA ALA A 71 25.21 5.55 14.27
C ALA A 71 26.03 5.75 12.99
N ARG A 72 26.22 4.68 12.19
CA ARG A 72 26.94 4.73 10.91
C ARG A 72 26.30 5.71 9.90
N ARG A 73 24.96 5.81 9.88
CA ARG A 73 24.26 6.78 9.03
C ARG A 73 24.44 8.23 9.50
N ARG A 74 24.57 8.44 10.82
CA ARG A 74 24.82 9.76 11.40
C ARG A 74 26.24 10.25 11.16
N GLU A 75 27.21 9.34 11.19
CA GLU A 75 28.64 9.62 10.93
C GLU A 75 28.97 9.77 9.45
N ALA A 76 28.15 9.18 8.56
CA ALA A 76 28.27 9.37 7.13
C ALA A 76 27.97 10.84 6.78
N THR A 77 29.02 11.66 6.72
CA THR A 77 28.94 13.00 6.14
C THR A 77 28.51 12.86 4.68
N PRO A 78 27.38 13.46 4.26
CA PRO A 78 26.94 13.35 2.89
C PRO A 78 27.98 14.07 2.03
N THR A 79 28.64 13.35 1.13
CA THR A 79 29.45 13.91 0.05
C THR A 79 28.52 14.58 -0.97
N ARG A 80 27.84 15.66 -0.54
CA ARG A 80 26.80 16.39 -1.30
C ARG A 80 27.26 16.85 -2.68
N ARG A 81 28.57 16.98 -2.88
CA ARG A 81 29.16 17.57 -4.08
C ARG A 81 29.15 16.65 -5.29
N SER A 82 29.18 15.31 -5.13
CA SER A 82 29.08 14.37 -6.25
C SER A 82 27.63 14.00 -6.60
N TRP A 83 26.74 14.02 -5.61
CA TRP A 83 25.32 13.68 -5.79
C TRP A 83 24.53 14.72 -6.59
N LEU A 84 24.86 16.01 -6.44
CA LEU A 84 24.22 17.08 -7.21
C LEU A 84 24.50 16.96 -8.72
N GLY A 85 25.71 16.54 -9.10
CA GLY A 85 26.06 16.30 -10.51
C GLY A 85 25.31 15.11 -11.11
N GLY A 86 25.21 14.01 -10.36
CA GLY A 86 24.46 12.82 -10.78
C GLY A 86 22.94 13.06 -10.85
N LEU A 87 22.38 13.83 -9.91
CA LEU A 87 20.95 14.17 -9.91
C LEU A 87 20.57 15.05 -11.10
N LEU A 88 21.38 16.06 -11.45
CA LEU A 88 21.11 16.92 -12.60
C LEU A 88 21.19 16.14 -13.92
N ALA A 89 22.19 15.27 -14.09
CA ALA A 89 22.31 14.43 -15.28
C ALA A 89 21.17 13.40 -15.37
N GLY A 90 20.79 12.79 -14.24
CA GLY A 90 19.67 11.85 -14.17
C GLY A 90 18.33 12.52 -14.49
N PHE A 91 18.08 13.73 -13.97
CA PHE A 91 16.84 14.47 -14.21
C PHE A 91 16.72 14.91 -15.67
N ALA A 92 17.82 15.31 -16.31
CA ALA A 92 17.81 15.68 -17.73
C ALA A 92 17.51 14.46 -18.62
N ALA A 93 18.09 13.30 -18.31
CA ALA A 93 17.85 12.08 -19.07
C ALA A 93 16.41 11.56 -18.89
N THR A 94 15.85 11.60 -17.68
CA THR A 94 14.47 11.20 -17.44
C THR A 94 13.47 12.18 -18.06
N ALA A 95 13.73 13.49 -17.99
CA ALA A 95 12.88 14.50 -18.64
C ALA A 95 12.85 14.31 -20.17
N ALA A 96 14.00 14.05 -20.79
CA ALA A 96 14.08 13.77 -22.22
C ALA A 96 13.33 12.48 -22.60
N LEU A 97 13.44 11.43 -21.79
CA LEU A 97 12.72 10.17 -22.00
C LEU A 97 11.20 10.35 -21.85
N VAL A 98 10.75 11.04 -20.80
CA VAL A 98 9.32 11.33 -20.57
C VAL A 98 8.76 12.16 -21.72
N LEU A 99 9.49 13.18 -22.17
CA LEU A 99 9.07 14.00 -23.31
C LEU A 99 8.97 13.16 -24.59
N ALA A 100 9.94 12.28 -24.85
CA ALA A 100 9.90 11.36 -25.99
C ALA A 100 8.71 10.40 -25.91
N VAL A 101 8.41 9.85 -24.73
CA VAL A 101 7.26 8.96 -24.51
C VAL A 101 5.95 9.72 -24.70
N VAL A 102 5.80 10.93 -24.18
CA VAL A 102 4.58 11.74 -24.32
C VAL A 102 4.34 12.16 -25.78
N LEU A 103 5.40 12.44 -26.54
CA LEU A 103 5.27 12.84 -27.95
C LEU A 103 4.99 11.65 -28.88
N VAL A 104 5.45 10.45 -28.53
CA VAL A 104 5.35 9.25 -29.40
C VAL A 104 4.15 8.37 -29.03
N LEU A 105 3.72 8.34 -27.76
CA LEU A 105 2.56 7.53 -27.38
C LEU A 105 1.26 8.26 -27.74
N PRO A 106 0.37 7.63 -28.53
CA PRO A 106 -0.98 8.15 -28.70
C PRO A 106 -1.65 8.23 -27.33
N ASN A 107 -2.36 9.34 -27.08
CA ASN A 107 -3.08 9.63 -25.84
C ASN A 107 -4.21 8.60 -25.62
N GLN A 108 -3.85 7.42 -25.12
CA GLN A 108 -4.80 6.41 -24.70
C GLN A 108 -5.31 6.83 -23.33
N GLY A 109 -6.63 7.02 -23.22
CA GLY A 109 -7.30 7.65 -22.10
C GLY A 109 -6.90 7.14 -20.71
N VAL A 110 -7.18 7.97 -19.70
CA VAL A 110 -6.83 7.77 -18.29
C VAL A 110 -7.31 6.39 -17.82
N ARG A 111 -6.38 5.47 -17.60
CA ARG A 111 -6.64 4.11 -17.09
C ARG A 111 -6.48 4.12 -15.58
N HIS A 112 -7.57 3.95 -14.84
CA HIS A 112 -7.53 3.87 -13.39
C HIS A 112 -7.14 2.46 -12.92
N LYS A 113 -6.33 2.41 -11.86
CA LYS A 113 -5.87 1.14 -11.25
C LYS A 113 -7.10 0.37 -10.74
N GLY A 114 -7.36 -0.79 -11.34
CA GLY A 114 -8.56 -1.60 -11.08
C GLY A 114 -9.28 -2.12 -12.33
N GLY A 115 -8.83 -1.75 -13.53
CA GLY A 115 -9.47 -2.19 -14.78
C GLY A 115 -10.77 -1.44 -15.10
N THR A 116 -11.19 -0.53 -14.22
CA THR A 116 -12.40 0.27 -14.40
C THR A 116 -12.22 1.24 -15.57
N GLU A 117 -13.08 1.09 -16.57
CA GLU A 117 -13.12 1.98 -17.72
C GLU A 117 -14.18 3.06 -17.48
N PHE A 118 -13.76 4.33 -17.54
CA PHE A 118 -14.62 5.49 -17.43
C PHE A 118 -14.65 6.22 -18.77
N GLY A 119 -15.84 6.31 -19.38
CA GLY A 119 -16.07 7.00 -20.64
C GLY A 119 -17.12 8.10 -20.49
N VAL A 120 -16.90 9.23 -21.14
CA VAL A 120 -17.89 10.32 -21.24
C VAL A 120 -18.30 10.43 -22.70
N TYR A 121 -19.60 10.48 -22.96
CA TYR A 121 -20.17 10.73 -24.27
C TYR A 121 -20.95 12.03 -24.22
N VAL A 122 -20.90 12.80 -25.31
CA VAL A 122 -21.66 14.04 -25.49
C VAL A 122 -22.61 13.87 -26.65
N GLN A 123 -23.85 14.32 -26.49
CA GLN A 123 -24.79 14.51 -27.58
C GLN A 123 -25.02 16.02 -27.74
N ARG A 124 -24.63 16.55 -28.89
CA ARG A 124 -24.80 17.97 -29.21
C ARG A 124 -26.14 18.20 -29.91
N GLN A 125 -26.64 19.42 -29.84
CA GLN A 125 -27.88 19.78 -30.53
C GLN A 125 -27.70 19.64 -32.04
N GLY A 126 -28.58 18.86 -32.68
CA GLY A 126 -28.53 18.56 -34.10
C GLY A 126 -27.77 17.28 -34.46
N GLU A 127 -27.11 16.63 -33.49
CA GLU A 127 -26.48 15.33 -33.69
C GLU A 127 -27.43 14.19 -33.29
N SER A 128 -27.60 13.23 -34.19
CA SER A 128 -28.50 12.09 -34.01
C SER A 128 -27.96 11.02 -33.05
N ALA A 129 -26.65 11.01 -32.77
CA ALA A 129 -26.01 10.02 -31.92
C ALA A 129 -25.00 10.66 -30.96
N PRO A 130 -24.89 10.16 -29.71
CA PRO A 130 -23.83 10.57 -28.79
C PRO A 130 -22.46 10.13 -29.30
N ALA A 131 -21.47 11.02 -29.22
CA ALA A 131 -20.07 10.76 -29.57
C ALA A 131 -19.19 10.74 -28.31
N PRO A 132 -18.11 9.95 -28.26
CA PRO A 132 -17.19 9.96 -27.13
C PRO A 132 -16.52 11.33 -27.01
N LEU A 133 -16.56 11.90 -25.81
CA LEU A 133 -15.94 13.18 -25.50
C LEU A 133 -14.45 12.96 -25.21
N ALA A 134 -13.59 13.52 -26.07
CA ALA A 134 -12.15 13.47 -25.88
C ALA A 134 -11.73 14.22 -24.60
N SER A 135 -10.64 13.76 -23.96
CA SER A 135 -10.09 14.42 -22.78
C SER A 135 -9.71 15.87 -23.09
N GLY A 136 -10.15 16.83 -22.26
CA GLY A 136 -9.91 18.26 -22.45
C GLY A 136 -10.83 18.95 -23.46
N ALA A 137 -11.77 18.23 -24.10
CA ALA A 137 -12.76 18.85 -24.98
C ALA A 137 -13.71 19.76 -24.17
N ARG A 138 -14.09 20.89 -24.78
CA ARG A 138 -15.06 21.83 -24.18
C ARG A 138 -16.48 21.30 -24.35
N VAL A 139 -17.29 21.52 -23.31
CA VAL A 139 -18.73 21.30 -23.30
C VAL A 139 -19.44 22.65 -23.35
N TYR A 140 -20.56 22.70 -24.06
CA TYR A 140 -21.33 23.92 -24.28
C TYR A 140 -22.70 23.83 -23.62
N ALA A 141 -23.34 24.98 -23.39
CA ALA A 141 -24.70 25.01 -22.89
C ALA A 141 -25.64 24.34 -23.91
N GLY A 142 -26.41 23.35 -23.45
CA GLY A 142 -27.30 22.55 -24.30
C GLY A 142 -26.75 21.19 -24.71
N ASP A 143 -25.49 20.89 -24.37
CA ASP A 143 -24.93 19.54 -24.54
C ASP A 143 -25.52 18.57 -23.51
N VAL A 144 -25.87 17.36 -23.96
CA VAL A 144 -26.32 16.28 -23.08
C VAL A 144 -25.15 15.31 -22.85
N LEU A 145 -24.73 15.16 -21.60
CA LEU A 145 -23.62 14.28 -21.23
C LEU A 145 -24.12 12.93 -20.73
N ARG A 146 -23.47 11.86 -21.16
CA ARG A 146 -23.70 10.49 -20.67
C ARG A 146 -22.40 9.90 -20.16
N PHE A 147 -22.44 9.44 -18.91
CA PHE A 147 -21.31 8.77 -18.26
C PHE A 147 -21.48 7.27 -18.35
N HIS A 148 -20.41 6.57 -18.70
CA HIS A 148 -20.34 5.12 -18.73
C HIS A 148 -19.21 4.64 -17.81
N VAL A 149 -19.54 3.76 -16.88
CA VAL A 149 -18.60 3.14 -15.94
C VAL A 149 -18.70 1.64 -16.12
N ARG A 150 -17.58 0.98 -16.46
CA ARG A 150 -17.48 -0.47 -16.51
C ARG A 150 -16.42 -0.93 -15.51
N ALA A 151 -16.84 -1.73 -14.54
CA ALA A 151 -15.95 -2.37 -13.56
C ALA A 151 -15.46 -3.73 -14.07
#